data_AF-A0A640NQM6-F1
#
_entry.id   AF-A0A640NQM6-F1
#
_cell.length_a   1.000
_cell.length_b   1.000
_cell.length_c   1.000
_cell.angle_alpha   90.00
_cell.angle_beta   90.00
_cell.angle_gamma   90.00
#
_symmetry.space_group_name_H-M   'P 1'
#
loop_
_entity.id
_entity.type
_entity.pdbx_description
1 polymer ?
#
loop_
_entity_poly.entity_id
_entity_poly.type
_entity_poly.pdbx_seq_one_letter_code
_entity_poly.pdbx_strand_id
1 'polypeptide(L)' 'MKSFDEFRNSLSEDDICEIVSVAQDSLENSREDFSKDPRTSLGNQIATISYSISIGLLEKYHEWLEK' A
#
# COMPACT_ATOMS: atom_id res chain seq x y z
N MET A 1 15.97 0.87 -21.24
CA MET A 1 14.64 1.26 -20.73
C MET A 1 14.48 0.53 -19.43
N LYS A 2 14.23 1.26 -18.34
CA LYS A 2 13.93 0.69 -17.04
C LYS A 2 12.67 -0.19 -17.13
N SER A 3 12.75 -1.43 -16.66
CA SER A 3 11.63 -2.38 -16.64
C SER A 3 10.99 -2.46 -15.26
N PHE A 4 9.72 -2.90 -15.22
CA PHE A 4 9.04 -3.13 -13.95
C PHE A 4 9.71 -4.23 -13.11
N ASP A 5 10.28 -5.25 -13.75
CA ASP A 5 10.98 -6.33 -13.04
C ASP A 5 12.27 -5.82 -12.38
N GLU A 6 13.01 -4.91 -13.01
CA GLU A 6 14.16 -4.25 -12.40
C GLU A 6 13.75 -3.41 -11.18
N PHE A 7 12.64 -2.67 -11.27
CA PHE A 7 12.08 -1.97 -10.12
C PHE A 7 11.73 -2.95 -9.00
N ARG A 8 10.96 -4.00 -9.32
CA ARG A 8 10.53 -5.00 -8.33
C ARG A 8 11.71 -5.63 -7.59
N ASN A 9 12.78 -5.93 -8.32
CA ASN A 9 14.00 -6.51 -7.74
C ASN A 9 14.86 -5.48 -6.99
N SER A 10 14.62 -4.18 -7.18
CA SER A 10 15.32 -3.10 -6.46
C SER A 10 14.69 -2.74 -5.12
N LEU A 11 13.46 -3.17 -4.85
CA LEU A 11 12.77 -2.92 -3.58
C LEU A 11 13.48 -3.68 -2.45
N SER A 12 13.91 -2.93 -1.44
CA SER A 12 14.44 -3.51 -0.20
C SER A 12 13.30 -3.95 0.74
N GLU A 13 13.65 -4.77 1.74
CA GLU A 13 12.70 -5.09 2.83
C GLU A 13 12.26 -3.82 3.57
N ASP A 14 13.15 -2.83 3.70
CA ASP A 14 12.83 -1.54 4.33
C ASP A 14 11.81 -0.75 3.51
N ASP A 15 11.95 -0.70 2.18
CA ASP A 15 10.96 -0.06 1.30
C ASP A 15 9.59 -0.73 1.42
N ILE A 16 9.56 -2.06 1.51
CA ILE A 16 8.32 -2.81 1.68
C ILE A 16 7.71 -2.55 3.06
N CYS A 17 8.52 -2.54 4.12
CA CYS A 17 8.08 -2.24 5.47
C CYS A 17 7.48 -0.82 5.57
N GLU A 18 8.11 0.16 4.92
CA GLU A 18 7.61 1.53 4.87
C GLU A 18 6.22 1.60 4.20
N ILE A 19 6.05 0.98 3.03
CA ILE A 19 4.76 0.92 2.32
C ILE A 19 3.69 0.27 3.20
N VAL A 20 4.02 -0.85 3.83
CA VAL A 20 3.08 -1.58 4.70
C VAL A 20 2.73 -0.76 5.94
N SER A 21 3.68 -0.05 6.54
CA SER A 21 3.41 0.81 7.71
C SER A 21 2.41 1.92 7.36
N VAL A 22 2.61 2.61 6.24
CA VAL A 22 1.68 3.66 5.78
C VAL A 22 0.29 3.09 5.46
N ALA A 23 0.25 1.90 4.86
CA ALA A 23 -1.01 1.21 4.60
C ALA A 23 -1.74 0.81 5.89
N GLN A 24 -0.99 0.39 6.91
CA GLN A 24 -1.54 0.04 8.22
C GLN A 24 -2.10 1.26 8.96
N ASP A 25 -1.43 2.41 8.89
CA ASP A 25 -1.95 3.66 9.45
C ASP A 25 -3.27 4.07 8.76
N SER A 26 -3.34 3.91 7.43
CA SER A 26 -4.57 4.16 6.66
C SER A 26 -5.73 3.25 7.10
N LEU A 27 -5.43 1.99 7.42
CA LEU A 27 -6.39 1.01 7.91
C LEU A 27 -6.90 1.37 9.31
N GLU A 28 -6.01 1.72 10.24
CA GLU A 28 -6.38 2.12 11.61
C GLU A 28 -7.22 3.40 11.61
N ASN A 29 -6.88 4.39 10.79
CA ASN A 29 -7.64 5.64 10.65
C ASN A 29 -9.07 5.42 10.12
N SER A 30 -9.29 4.35 9.36
CA SER A 30 -10.60 4.02 8.77
C SER A 30 -11.40 3.03 9.61
N ARG A 31 -10.84 2.56 10.73
CA ARG A 31 -11.38 1.46 11.54
C ARG A 31 -12.74 1.76 12.16
N GLU A 32 -12.93 2.98 12.66
CA GLU A 32 -14.22 3.41 13.20
C GLU A 32 -15.32 3.37 12.14
N ASP A 33 -15.00 3.75 10.89
CA ASP A 33 -15.95 3.70 9.78
C ASP A 33 -16.33 2.27 9.40
N PHE A 34 -15.36 1.34 9.40
CA PHE A 34 -15.63 -0.08 9.12
C PHE A 34 -16.48 -0.76 10.20
N SER A 35 -16.52 -0.21 11.41
CA SER A 35 -17.34 -0.77 12.50
C SER A 35 -18.83 -0.45 12.36
N LYS A 36 -19.20 0.51 11.48
CA LYS A 36 -20.59 0.97 11.29
C LYS A 36 -21.49 -0.05 10.58
N ASP A 37 -20.94 -0.85 9.68
CA ASP A 37 -21.63 -2.00 9.06
C ASP A 37 -20.73 -3.25 9.09
N PRO A 38 -20.96 -4.17 10.05
CA PRO A 38 -20.15 -5.38 10.19
C PRO A 38 -20.11 -6.26 8.93
N ARG A 39 -21.12 -6.19 8.06
CA ARG A 39 -21.20 -7.02 6.85
C ARG A 39 -20.19 -6.61 5.78
N THR A 40 -19.80 -5.33 5.76
CA THR A 40 -18.83 -4.78 4.80
C THR A 40 -17.45 -4.59 5.42
N SER A 41 -17.34 -4.66 6.74
CA SER A 41 -16.11 -4.38 7.50
C SER A 41 -14.86 -5.09 6.95
N LEU A 42 -14.90 -6.42 6.76
CA LEU A 42 -13.74 -7.17 6.26
C LEU A 42 -13.39 -6.79 4.81
N GLY A 43 -14.40 -6.65 3.95
CA GLY A 43 -14.20 -6.25 2.55
C GLY A 43 -13.59 -4.86 2.44
N ASN A 44 -14.06 -3.92 3.25
CA ASN A 44 -13.52 -2.56 3.30
C ASN A 44 -12.08 -2.55 3.81
N GLN A 45 -11.76 -3.32 4.85
CA GLN A 45 -10.39 -3.46 5.34
C GLN A 45 -9.44 -4.00 4.27
N ILE A 46 -9.85 -5.06 3.55
CA ILE A 46 -9.07 -5.64 2.45
C ILE A 46 -8.89 -4.62 1.31
N ALA A 47 -9.96 -3.90 0.95
CA ALA A 47 -9.90 -2.89 -0.10
C ALA A 47 -8.96 -1.74 0.27
N THR A 48 -9.07 -1.21 1.50
CA THR A 48 -8.23 -0.12 2.00
C THR A 48 -6.76 -0.52 2.05
N ILE A 49 -6.42 -1.67 2.64
CA ILE A 49 -5.02 -2.10 2.71
C ILE A 49 -4.44 -2.33 1.31
N SER A 50 -5.20 -2.97 0.40
CA SER A 50 -4.74 -3.25 -0.97
C SER A 50 -4.55 -1.97 -1.78
N TYR A 51 -5.48 -1.01 -1.62
CA TYR A 51 -5.38 0.30 -2.25
C TYR A 51 -4.14 1.05 -1.76
N SER A 52 -3.94 1.16 -0.44
CA SER A 52 -2.80 1.89 0.12
C SER A 52 -1.46 1.26 -0.27
N ILE A 53 -1.34 -0.08 -0.26
CA ILE A 53 -0.12 -0.76 -0.73
C ILE A 53 0.14 -0.46 -2.21
N SER A 54 -0.91 -0.48 -3.04
CA SER A 54 -0.79 -0.19 -4.48
C SER A 54 -0.31 1.24 -4.72
N ILE A 55 -0.82 2.22 -3.97
CA ILE A 55 -0.37 3.61 -4.05
C ILE A 55 1.10 3.74 -3.66
N GLY A 56 1.53 3.17 -2.52
CA GLY A 56 2.93 3.24 -2.09
C GLY A 56 3.90 2.59 -3.08
N LEU A 57 3.51 1.47 -3.70
CA LEU A 57 4.29 0.84 -4.78
C LEU A 57 4.41 1.74 -6.01
N LEU A 58 3.32 2.42 -6.39
CA LEU A 58 3.34 3.36 -7.51
C LEU A 58 4.23 4.56 -7.23
N GLU A 59 4.15 5.14 -6.03
CA GLU A 59 5.01 6.26 -5.60
C GLU A 59 6.50 5.88 -5.70
N LYS A 60 6.90 4.75 -5.10
CA LYS A 60 8.27 4.24 -5.20
C LYS A 60 8.70 3.94 -6.64
N TYR A 61 7.78 3.44 -7.47
CA TYR A 61 8.06 3.20 -8.88
C TYR A 61 8.33 4.51 -9.64
N HIS A 62 7.52 5.54 -9.38
CA HIS A 62 7.70 6.87 -9.96
C HIS A 62 9.04 7.50 -9.53
N GLU A 63 9.36 7.48 -8.24
CA GLU A 63 10.66 7.95 -7.73
C GLU A 63 11.83 7.17 -8.35
N TRP A 64 11.69 5.86 -8.51
CA TRP A 64 12.72 5.03 -9.13
C TRP A 64 12.89 5.35 -10.60
N LEU A 65 11.83 5.64 -11.35
CA LEU A 65 11.91 6.01 -12.76
C LEU A 65 12.65 7.33 -12.97
N GLU A 66 12.44 8.31 -12.07
CA GLU A 66 13.03 9.65 -12.13
C GLU A 66 14.53 9.70 -11.77
N LYS A 67 15.07 8.67 -11.12
CA LYS A 67 16.51 8.52 -10.82
C LYS A 67 17.36 8.24 -12.05
#